data_AF-A0A7J9G9M7-F1
#
_entry.id   AF-A0A7J9G9M7-F1
#
_cell.length_a   1.000
_cell.length_b   1.000
_cell.length_c   1.000
_cell.angle_alpha   90.00
_cell.angle_beta   90.00
_cell.angle_gamma   90.00
#
_symmetry.space_group_name_H-M   'P 1'
#
loop_
_entity.id
_entity.type
_entity.pdbx_description
1 polymer ?
#
loop_
_entity_poly.entity_id
_entity_poly.type
_entity_poly.pdbx_seq_one_letter_code
_entity_poly.pdbx_strand_id
1 'polypeptide(L)' 'MPGRPKKNKRKAKNEPKKVNYGQLNRAGLIMRCRKCGGEGHNRKSCFQANTTGSQSGTSTRTRSQKRMVC' A
#
# COMPACT_ATOMS: atom_id res chain seq x y z
N MET A 1 25.46 -23.06 31.06
CA MET A 1 24.75 -22.22 30.08
C MET A 1 24.11 -21.05 30.82
N PRO A 2 24.15 -19.80 30.32
CA PRO A 2 23.42 -18.70 30.96
C PRO A 2 21.93 -19.05 30.98
N GLY A 3 21.39 -19.26 32.18
CA GLY A 3 20.03 -19.75 32.40
C GLY A 3 18.96 -18.70 32.06
N ARG A 4 17.71 -19.17 31.97
CA ARG A 4 16.56 -18.29 31.72
C ARG A 4 16.43 -17.25 32.84
N PRO A 5 16.28 -15.95 32.52
CA PRO A 5 16.08 -14.91 33.52
C PRO A 5 14.89 -15.22 34.42
N LYS A 6 15.11 -15.18 35.75
CA LYS A 6 14.07 -15.48 36.75
C LYS A 6 12.95 -14.44 36.81
N LYS A 7 13.21 -13.21 36.35
CA LYS A 7 12.26 -12.09 36.34
C LYS A 7 12.29 -11.37 35.00
N ASN A 8 11.13 -10.90 34.56
CA ASN A 8 11.03 -10.03 33.38
C ASN A 8 11.68 -8.67 33.69
N LYS A 9 12.59 -8.21 32.82
CA LYS A 9 13.13 -6.85 32.89
C LYS A 9 12.05 -5.86 32.45
N ARG A 10 11.67 -4.94 33.33
CA ARG A 10 10.84 -3.79 33.00
C ARG A 10 11.72 -2.63 32.59
N LYS A 11 11.22 -1.79 31.69
CA LYS A 11 11.89 -0.55 31.30
C LYS A 11 11.78 0.50 32.42
N ALA A 12 12.83 1.29 32.63
CA ALA A 12 12.80 2.41 33.57
C ALA A 12 12.03 3.60 32.99
N LYS A 13 11.53 4.49 33.85
CA LYS A 13 10.70 5.65 33.44
C LYS A 13 11.45 6.61 32.50
N ASN A 14 12.77 6.71 32.66
CA ASN A 14 13.63 7.60 31.87
C ASN A 14 14.23 6.91 30.63
N GLU A 15 13.92 5.64 30.37
CA GLU A 15 14.39 5.00 29.14
C GLU A 15 13.60 5.48 27.93
N PRO A 16 14.27 5.80 26.81
CA PRO A 16 13.57 6.16 25.59
C PRO A 16 12.64 5.01 25.18
N LYS A 17 11.36 5.35 24.97
CA LYS A 17 10.43 4.41 24.35
C LYS A 17 10.97 4.06 22.97
N LYS A 18 10.85 2.78 22.59
CA LYS A 18 11.16 2.39 21.22
C LYS A 18 10.22 3.19 20.32
N VAL A 19 10.76 4.13 19.57
CA VAL A 19 10.03 4.79 18.50
C VAL A 19 9.66 3.68 17.50
N ASN A 20 8.48 3.74 16.89
CA ASN A 20 8.05 2.72 15.93
C ASN A 20 8.82 2.87 14.61
N TYR A 21 10.14 2.60 14.62
CA TYR A 21 11.03 2.73 13.46
C TYR A 21 10.60 1.85 12.26
N GLY A 22 9.78 0.81 12.50
CA GLY A 22 9.27 -0.08 11.44
C GLY A 22 7.93 0.36 10.81
N GLN A 23 7.28 1.40 11.34
CA GLN A 23 6.02 1.90 10.79
C GLN A 23 6.32 3.10 9.90
N LEU A 24 6.54 2.84 8.61
CA LEU A 24 6.60 3.91 7.63
C LEU A 24 5.20 4.54 7.50
N ASN A 25 5.12 5.85 7.70
CA ASN A 25 3.91 6.61 7.42
C ASN A 25 3.58 6.45 5.93
N ARG A 26 2.36 6.02 5.61
CA ARG A 26 1.90 5.83 4.21
C ARG A 26 1.63 7.16 3.49
N ALA A 27 1.85 8.29 4.14
CA ALA A 27 1.71 9.61 3.55
C ALA A 27 2.69 9.76 2.37
N GLY A 28 2.19 10.13 1.19
CA GLY A 28 2.98 10.27 -0.03
C GLY A 28 3.25 8.97 -0.79
N LEU A 29 2.87 7.79 -0.28
CA LEU A 29 3.00 6.55 -1.02
C LEU A 29 1.94 6.48 -2.12
N ILE A 30 2.38 6.47 -3.37
CA ILE A 30 1.48 6.36 -4.52
C ILE A 30 0.89 4.95 -4.57
N MET A 31 -0.44 4.88 -4.52
CA MET A 31 -1.16 3.61 -4.60
C MET A 31 -1.12 3.06 -6.03
N ARG A 32 -0.32 2.01 -6.23
CA ARG A 32 -0.19 1.30 -7.51
C ARG A 32 -0.88 -0.06 -7.47
N CYS A 33 -1.58 -0.36 -8.55
CA CYS A 33 -2.22 -1.64 -8.75
C CYS A 33 -1.15 -2.73 -8.94
N ARG A 34 -1.08 -3.71 -8.04
CA ARG A 34 -0.15 -4.85 -8.14
C ARG A 34 -0.48 -5.85 -9.26
N LYS A 35 -1.39 -5.50 -10.17
CA LYS A 35 -1.79 -6.33 -11.31
C LYS A 35 -1.33 -5.67 -12.61
N CYS A 36 -1.70 -4.42 -12.82
CA CYS A 36 -1.38 -3.67 -14.04
C CYS A 36 -0.30 -2.59 -13.86
N GLY A 37 0.14 -2.30 -12.63
CA GLY A 37 1.07 -1.22 -12.32
C GLY A 37 0.46 0.19 -12.32
N GLY A 38 -0.77 0.36 -12.83
CA GLY A 38 -1.44 1.65 -12.90
C GLY A 38 -1.79 2.26 -11.55
N GLU A 39 -1.94 3.58 -11.51
CA GLU A 39 -2.21 4.36 -10.29
C GLU A 39 -3.73 4.58 -10.09
N GLY A 40 -4.12 5.01 -8.88
CA GLY A 40 -5.50 5.40 -8.57
C GLY A 40 -6.51 4.25 -8.37
N HIS A 41 -6.08 2.99 -8.51
CA HIS A 41 -6.92 1.83 -8.26
C HIS A 41 -6.14 0.65 -7.68
N ASN A 42 -6.84 -0.26 -7.01
CA ASN A 42 -6.26 -1.44 -6.39
C ASN A 42 -6.51 -2.69 -7.26
N ARG A 43 -5.85 -3.80 -6.93
CA ARG A 43 -6.04 -5.09 -7.63
C ARG A 43 -7.52 -5.51 -7.72
N LYS A 44 -8.31 -5.22 -6.68
CA LYS A 44 -9.75 -5.55 -6.61
C LYS A 44 -10.62 -4.75 -7.60
N SER A 45 -10.24 -3.51 -7.90
CA SER A 45 -10.95 -2.63 -8.83
C SER A 45 -10.24 -2.50 -10.18
N CYS A 46 -9.32 -3.42 -10.48
CA CYS A 46 -8.58 -3.40 -11.73
C CYS A 46 -9.43 -3.97 -12.86
N PHE A 47 -9.58 -3.18 -13.93
CA PHE A 47 -10.37 -3.54 -15.10
C PHE A 47 -9.67 -4.50 -16.07
N GLN A 48 -8.35 -4.70 -15.94
CA GLN A 48 -7.65 -5.70 -16.76
C GLN A 48 -8.12 -7.11 -16.40
N ALA A 49 -8.23 -8.01 -17.37
CA ALA A 49 -8.39 -9.45 -17.11
C ALA A 49 -7.13 -10.02 -16.41
N ASN A 50 -7.21 -11.16 -15.74
CA ASN A 50 -6.04 -11.81 -15.13
C ASN A 50 -5.12 -12.36 -16.23
N THR A 51 -4.39 -11.49 -16.93
CA THR A 51 -3.38 -11.89 -17.90
C THR A 51 -2.03 -11.83 -17.19
N THR A 52 -1.53 -12.99 -16.80
CA THR A 52 -0.13 -13.15 -16.41
C THR A 52 0.74 -12.74 -17.60
N GLY A 53 1.37 -11.58 -17.49
CA GLY A 53 2.44 -11.14 -18.39
C GLY A 53 2.01 -10.13 -19.45
N SER A 54 2.76 -9.02 -19.44
CA SER A 54 3.11 -8.21 -20.60
C SER A 54 2.09 -7.21 -21.18
N GLN A 55 2.55 -5.96 -21.08
CA GLN A 55 2.47 -4.88 -22.06
C GLN A 55 1.34 -3.83 -21.92
N SER A 56 1.80 -2.65 -21.48
CA SER A 56 1.76 -1.40 -22.25
C SER A 56 0.54 -1.22 -23.17
N GLY A 57 -0.48 -0.55 -22.64
CA GLY A 57 -1.57 -0.01 -23.44
C GLY A 57 -1.96 1.36 -22.90
N THR A 58 -1.47 2.42 -23.52
CA THR A 58 -2.01 3.77 -23.40
C THR A 58 -3.51 3.73 -23.70
N SER A 59 -4.36 3.87 -22.69
CA SER A 59 -5.80 4.02 -22.89
C SER A 59 -6.23 5.41 -22.47
N THR A 60 -6.14 6.34 -23.41
CA THR A 60 -6.82 7.64 -23.36
C THR A 60 -8.33 7.39 -23.41
N ARG A 61 -8.97 7.26 -22.24
CA ARG A 61 -10.44 7.25 -22.15
C ARG A 61 -10.94 8.68 -22.35
N THR A 62 -11.30 9.04 -23.58
CA THR A 62 -12.11 10.23 -23.84
C THR A 62 -13.45 10.04 -23.13
N ARG A 63 -13.73 10.94 -22.19
CA ARG A 63 -14.98 11.02 -21.44
C ARG A 63 -16.09 11.43 -22.41
N SER A 64 -16.88 10.47 -22.89
CA SER A 64 -18.12 10.74 -23.62
C SER A 64 -19.05 11.56 -22.72
N GLN A 65 -19.29 12.81 -23.10
CA GLN A 65 -20.20 13.72 -22.42
C GLN A 65 -21.62 13.22 -22.66
N LYS A 66 -22.31 12.84 -21.59
CA LYS A 66 -23.75 12.54 -21.65
C LYS A 66 -24.48 13.87 -21.86
N ARG A 67 -24.89 14.14 -23.11
CA ARG A 67 -25.83 15.23 -23.44
C ARG A 67 -27.13 14.95 -22.68
N MET A 68 -27.48 15.83 -21.75
CA MET A 68 -28.83 15.97 -21.22
C MET A 68 -29.68 16.53 -22.37
N VAL A 69 -30.74 15.83 -22.74
CA VAL A 69 -31.74 16.32 -23.70
C VAL A 69 -33.05 16.47 -22.95
N CYS A 70 -33.52 17.72 -22.93
CA CYS A 70 -34.86 18.27 -22.71
C CYS A 70 -35.59 17.87 -21.42
#